data_AF-A0A9J6AUJ7-F1
#
_entry.id   AF-A0A9J6AUJ7-F1
#
_cell.length_a   1.000
_cell.length_b   1.000
_cell.length_c   1.000
_cell.angle_alpha   90.00
_cell.angle_beta   90.00
_cell.angle_gamma   90.00
#
_symmetry.space_group_name_H-M   'P 1'
#
loop_
_entity.id
_entity.type
_entity.pdbx_description
1 polymer ?
#
loop_
_entity_poly.entity_id
_entity_poly.type
_entity_poly.pdbx_seq_one_letter_code
_entity_poly.pdbx_strand_id
1 'polypeptide(L)'
;MMNIEKYPNKVEAAVWGQFTSKMEGMVTNLTLSRENQASFEEYLSNYPIANPGIDLTTTILTTGFCPSYKFFDLNIPAEMVEDWVGKRRQ
;
A
#
# COMPACT_ATOMS: atom_id res chain seq x y z
N MET A 1 -25.75 21.30 -26.21
CA MET A 1 -24.44 21.78 -26.69
C MET A 1 -23.48 21.75 -25.51
N MET A 2 -22.36 21.03 -25.63
CA MET A 2 -21.31 21.02 -24.60
C MET A 2 -20.60 22.38 -24.63
N ASN A 3 -20.51 23.06 -23.49
CA ASN A 3 -19.72 24.27 -23.33
C ASN A 3 -18.24 23.87 -23.28
N ILE A 4 -17.55 24.09 -24.39
CA ILE A 4 -16.10 23.96 -24.50
C ILE A 4 -15.52 25.35 -24.17
N GLU A 5 -14.34 25.36 -23.54
CA GLU A 5 -13.42 26.52 -23.46
C GLU A 5 -13.51 27.43 -22.23
N LYS A 6 -13.00 26.92 -21.10
CA LYS A 6 -11.89 27.63 -20.46
C LYS A 6 -10.82 26.60 -20.10
N TYR A 7 -9.75 26.56 -20.89
CA TYR A 7 -8.59 25.74 -20.55
C TYR A 7 -7.99 26.25 -19.23
N PRO A 8 -7.69 25.36 -18.26
CA PRO A 8 -7.18 25.77 -16.97
C PRO A 8 -5.86 26.51 -17.14
N ASN A 9 -5.68 27.59 -16.38
CA ASN A 9 -4.42 28.33 -16.40
C ASN A 9 -3.28 27.48 -15.76
N LYS A 10 -2.02 27.89 -15.94
CA LYS A 10 -0.86 27.12 -15.46
C LYS A 10 -0.91 26.80 -13.96
N VAL A 11 -1.45 27.71 -13.15
CA VAL A 11 -1.57 27.53 -11.69
C VAL A 11 -2.68 26.53 -11.38
N GLU A 12 -3.84 26.67 -12.02
CA GLU A 12 -4.94 25.71 -11.89
C GLU A 12 -4.48 24.30 -12.30
N ALA A 13 -3.87 24.16 -13.48
CA ALA A 13 -3.35 22.87 -13.95
C ALA A 13 -2.33 22.26 -12.96
N ALA A 14 -1.46 23.06 -12.36
CA ALA A 14 -0.49 22.59 -11.36
C ALA A 14 -1.17 22.14 -10.05
N VAL A 15 -2.18 22.86 -9.57
CA VAL A 15 -2.97 22.48 -8.38
C VAL A 15 -3.73 21.17 -8.63
N TRP A 16 -4.35 21.02 -9.81
CA TRP A 16 -5.00 19.78 -10.21
C TRP A 16 -4.00 18.62 -10.31
N GLY A 17 -2.83 18.83 -10.89
CA GLY A 17 -1.77 17.81 -10.95
C GLY A 17 -1.24 17.39 -9.57
N GLN A 18 -1.08 18.34 -8.64
CA GLN A 18 -0.72 18.01 -7.26
C GLN A 18 -1.82 17.23 -6.54
N PHE A 19 -3.09 17.54 -6.84
CA PHE A 19 -4.23 16.83 -6.28
C PHE A 19 -4.31 15.39 -6.78
N THR A 20 -4.13 15.15 -8.09
CA THR A 20 -4.19 13.79 -8.65
C THR A 20 -2.95 12.97 -8.33
N SER A 21 -1.78 13.59 -8.15
CA SER A 21 -0.51 12.88 -7.88
C SER A 21 -0.58 11.93 -6.67
N LYS A 22 -1.31 12.30 -5.62
CA LYS A 22 -1.51 11.44 -4.45
C LYS A 22 -2.38 10.23 -4.76
N MET A 23 -3.48 10.42 -5.50
CA MET A 23 -4.35 9.33 -5.91
C MET A 23 -3.64 8.38 -6.88
N GLU A 24 -2.89 8.92 -7.83
CA GLU A 24 -2.05 8.15 -8.75
C GLU A 24 -1.03 7.30 -7.98
N GLY A 25 -0.32 7.90 -7.01
CA GLY A 25 0.60 7.17 -6.13
C GLY A 25 -0.09 6.08 -5.28
N MET A 26 -1.32 6.30 -4.83
CA MET A 26 -2.11 5.27 -4.14
C MET A 26 -2.50 4.12 -5.08
N VAL A 27 -2.88 4.41 -6.33
CA VAL A 27 -3.20 3.36 -7.32
C VAL A 27 -1.96 2.53 -7.64
N THR A 28 -0.80 3.16 -7.81
CA THR A 28 0.47 2.44 -7.99
C THR A 28 0.79 1.54 -6.80
N ASN A 29 0.61 2.04 -5.57
CA ASN A 29 0.78 1.23 -4.36
C ASN A 29 -0.13 -0.01 -4.36
N LEU A 30 -1.40 0.13 -4.77
CA LEU A 30 -2.34 -0.99 -4.86
C LEU A 30 -1.93 -2.02 -5.93
N THR A 31 -1.44 -1.57 -7.08
CA THR A 31 -0.92 -2.48 -8.11
C THR A 31 0.28 -3.26 -7.62
N LEU A 32 1.28 -2.58 -7.03
CA LEU A 32 2.46 -3.22 -6.46
C LEU A 32 2.12 -4.18 -5.32
N SER A 33 1.12 -3.83 -4.50
CA SER A 33 0.63 -4.70 -3.43
C SER A 33 0.09 -6.02 -3.96
N ARG A 34 -0.66 -5.98 -5.06
CA ARG A 34 -1.20 -7.21 -5.69
C ARG A 34 -0.10 -8.08 -6.27
N GLU A 35 0.88 -7.48 -6.92
CA GLU A 35 2.02 -8.22 -7.48
C GLU A 35 2.85 -8.89 -6.38
N ASN A 36 3.14 -8.16 -5.30
CA ASN A 36 3.85 -8.72 -4.14
C ASN A 36 3.02 -9.77 -3.39
N GLN A 37 1.71 -9.59 -3.29
CA GLN A 37 0.81 -10.58 -2.69
C GLN A 37 0.86 -11.91 -3.46
N ALA A 38 0.79 -11.87 -4.79
CA ALA A 38 0.89 -13.07 -5.62
C ALA A 38 2.23 -13.79 -5.42
N SER A 39 3.35 -13.04 -5.35
CA SER A 39 4.67 -13.61 -5.06
C SER A 39 4.76 -14.22 -3.65
N PHE A 40 4.10 -13.61 -2.66
CA PHE A 40 4.04 -14.13 -1.31
C PHE A 40 3.23 -15.43 -1.22
N GLU A 41 2.09 -15.50 -1.91
CA GLU A 41 1.28 -16.72 -2.03
C GLU A 41 2.07 -17.85 -2.71
N GLU A 42 2.80 -17.54 -3.78
CA GLU A 42 3.70 -18.50 -4.44
C GLU A 42 4.80 -19.00 -3.48
N TYR A 43 5.42 -18.12 -2.71
CA TYR A 43 6.40 -18.50 -1.69
C TYR A 43 5.81 -19.45 -0.64
N LEU A 44 4.63 -19.14 -0.09
CA LEU A 44 3.96 -19.99 0.90
C LEU A 44 3.58 -21.35 0.32
N SER A 45 3.17 -21.41 -0.95
CA SER A 45 2.86 -22.67 -1.64
C SER A 45 4.08 -23.60 -1.76
N ASN A 46 5.26 -23.02 -1.95
CA ASN A 46 6.53 -23.75 -2.10
C ASN A 46 7.14 -24.15 -0.75
N TYR A 47 6.79 -23.45 0.33
CA TYR A 47 7.30 -23.69 1.68
C TYR A 47 6.15 -23.79 2.70
N PRO A 48 5.43 -24.92 2.76
CA PRO A 48 4.26 -25.09 3.62
C PRO A 48 4.56 -24.93 5.13
N ILE A 49 5.80 -25.18 5.55
CA ILE A 49 6.26 -25.02 6.94
C ILE A 49 6.29 -23.55 7.34
N ALA A 50 6.46 -22.64 6.37
CA ALA A 50 6.46 -21.20 6.60
C ALA A 50 5.04 -20.60 6.62
N ASN A 51 4.00 -21.40 6.34
CA ASN A 51 2.62 -20.95 6.45
C ASN A 51 2.17 -21.00 7.92
N PRO A 52 1.91 -19.85 8.57
CA PRO A 52 1.48 -19.81 9.96
C PRO A 52 0.08 -20.41 10.18
N GLY A 53 -0.69 -20.68 9.11
CA GLY A 53 -2.05 -21.21 9.20
C GLY A 53 -3.13 -20.12 9.27
N ILE A 54 -2.71 -18.86 9.16
CA ILE A 54 -3.56 -17.67 9.03
C ILE A 54 -3.48 -17.08 7.63
N ASP A 55 -4.59 -16.50 7.16
CA ASP A 55 -4.66 -15.81 5.88
C ASP A 55 -4.03 -14.41 6.01
N LEU A 56 -3.04 -14.11 5.17
CA LEU A 56 -2.24 -12.90 5.22
C LEU A 56 -2.33 -12.15 3.90
N THR A 57 -2.80 -10.90 3.96
CA THR A 57 -2.79 -9.97 2.82
C THR A 57 -1.73 -8.90 3.03
N THR A 58 -0.76 -8.84 2.12
CA THR A 58 0.33 -7.87 2.10
C THR A 58 -0.07 -6.66 1.27
N THR A 59 0.04 -5.46 1.85
CA THR A 59 -0.19 -4.19 1.15
C THR A 59 1.00 -3.26 1.33
N ILE A 60 1.54 -2.77 0.23
CA ILE A 60 2.61 -1.76 0.17
C ILE A 60 1.97 -0.38 0.20
N LEU A 61 2.47 0.49 1.07
CA LEU A 61 2.01 1.88 1.19
C LEU A 61 3.22 2.82 1.21
N THR A 62 3.17 3.86 0.37
CA THR A 62 4.13 4.96 0.41
C THR A 62 3.57 6.08 1.29
N THR A 63 4.27 6.42 2.37
CA THR A 63 3.85 7.40 3.41
C THR A 63 3.50 8.79 2.85
N GLY A 64 4.08 9.20 1.71
CA GLY A 64 3.79 10.49 1.08
C GLY A 64 2.43 10.58 0.36
N PHE A 65 1.79 9.45 0.06
CA PHE A 65 0.52 9.39 -0.68
C PHE A 65 -0.68 8.96 0.17
N CYS A 66 -0.43 8.34 1.32
CA CYS A 66 -1.48 7.89 2.25
C CYS A 66 -1.87 9.01 3.25
N PRO A 67 -3.12 9.09 3.73
CA PRO A 67 -3.45 9.97 4.85
C PRO A 67 -2.59 9.68 6.09
N SER A 68 -2.35 10.72 6.89
CA SER A 68 -1.56 10.61 8.13
C SER A 68 -2.28 9.70 9.12
N TYR A 69 -1.76 8.49 9.34
CA TYR A 69 -2.28 7.59 10.37
C TYR A 69 -1.87 8.10 11.76
N LYS A 70 -2.82 8.15 12.70
CA LYS A 70 -2.51 8.27 14.13
C LYS A 70 -2.04 6.92 14.63
N PHE A 71 -0.96 6.88 15.40
CA PHE A 71 -0.50 5.66 16.06
C PHE A 71 -1.49 5.26 17.15
N PHE A 72 -1.77 3.95 17.26
CA PHE A 72 -2.57 3.36 18.32
C PHE A 72 -1.92 2.05 18.76
N ASP A 73 -1.82 1.84 20.07
CA ASP A 73 -1.25 0.63 20.64
C ASP A 73 -2.28 -0.51 20.52
N LEU A 74 -1.94 -1.55 19.78
CA LEU A 74 -2.75 -2.76 19.62
C LEU A 74 -2.11 -3.92 20.39
N ASN A 75 -2.93 -4.68 21.11
CA ASN A 75 -2.53 -6.01 21.57
C ASN A 75 -2.61 -6.99 20.40
N ILE A 76 -1.47 -7.16 19.73
CA ILE A 76 -1.36 -8.08 18.59
C ILE A 76 -1.12 -9.51 19.12
N PRO A 77 -1.84 -10.53 18.59
CA PRO A 77 -1.62 -11.93 18.98
C PRO A 77 -0.18 -12.39 18.70
N ALA A 78 0.32 -13.31 19.54
CA ALA A 78 1.72 -13.75 19.53
C ALA A 78 2.20 -14.25 18.15
N GLU A 79 1.31 -14.90 17.40
CA GLU A 79 1.57 -15.40 16.05
C GLU A 79 2.06 -14.32 15.06
N MET A 80 1.56 -13.08 15.18
CA MET A 80 1.99 -11.97 14.32
C MET A 80 3.24 -11.26 14.85
N VAL A 81 3.59 -11.44 16.13
CA VAL A 81 4.75 -10.81 16.77
C VAL A 81 6.04 -11.59 16.45
N GLU A 82 5.97 -12.92 16.38
CA GLU A 82 7.13 -13.78 16.11
C GLU A 82 7.75 -13.55 14.72
N ASP A 83 6.94 -13.40 13.65
CA ASP A 83 7.45 -13.11 12.29
C ASP A 83 8.15 -11.74 12.22
N TRP A 84 7.62 -10.73 12.93
CA TRP A 84 8.10 -9.36 12.83
C TRP A 84 9.37 -9.09 13.66
N VAL A 85 9.48 -9.73 14.84
CA VAL A 85 10.65 -9.58 15.72
C VAL A 85 11.85 -10.38 15.20
N GLY A 86 11.62 -11.51 14.53
CA GLY A 86 12.68 -12.35 13.95
C GLY A 86 13.52 -11.68 12.86
N LYS A 87 12.92 -10.79 12.06
CA LYS A 87 13.60 -10.12 10.92
C LYS A 87 14.39 -8.85 11.27
N ARG A 88 14.32 -8.34 12.51
CA ARG A 88 15.09 -7.15 12.95
C ARG A 88 16.47 -7.45 13.57
N ARG A 89 16.90 -8.71 13.56
CA ARG A 89 18.26 -9.13 13.98
C ARG A 89 19.04 -9.80 12.85
N GLN A 90 19.07 -9.21 11.66
CA GLN A 90 20.12 -9.43 10.66
C GLN A 90 20.43 -8.13 9.94
#